data_AF-A0A3A4WE92-F1
#
_entry.id   AF-A0A3A4WE92-F1
#
_cell.length_a   1.000
_cell.length_b   1.000
_cell.length_c   1.000
_cell.angle_alpha   90.00
_cell.angle_beta   90.00
_cell.angle_gamma   90.00
#
_symmetry.space_group_name_H-M   'P 1'
#
loop_
_entity.id
_entity.type
_entity.pdbx_description
1 polymer ?
#
loop_
_entity_poly.entity_id
_entity_poly.type
_entity_poly.pdbx_seq_one_letter_code
_entity_poly.pdbx_strand_id
1 'polypeptide(L)'
;MTDVGFPATEYSFTDIETVAVKASAGRIFAIAAKTAGITIKNGTTAVWYVPANTSLIFDCPLELSASINLTSDATAKAYVQYE
;
A
#
# COMPACT_ATOMS: atom_id res chain seq x y z
N MET A 1 4.78 17.72 1.44
CA MET A 1 4.41 16.34 1.04
C MET A 1 5.20 16.03 -0.20
N THR A 2 6.33 15.37 -0.04
CA THR A 2 7.18 15.00 -1.17
C THR A 2 6.41 14.02 -2.03
N ASP A 3 6.07 14.48 -3.24
CA ASP A 3 5.85 13.65 -4.40
C ASP A 3 6.86 12.50 -4.35
N VAL A 4 6.38 11.27 -4.25
CA VAL A 4 7.27 10.11 -4.18
C VAL A 4 7.87 10.02 -5.57
N GLY A 5 9.08 10.57 -5.76
CA GLY A 5 9.71 10.84 -7.06
C GLY A 5 10.15 9.60 -7.85
N PHE A 6 9.39 8.51 -7.76
CA PHE A 6 9.62 7.22 -8.40
C PHE A 6 8.31 6.67 -8.97
N PRO A 7 8.34 5.82 -10.01
CA PRO A 7 7.13 5.23 -10.56
C PRO A 7 6.45 4.34 -9.49
N ALA A 8 5.26 4.75 -9.04
CA ALA A 8 4.42 3.98 -8.13
C ALA A 8 3.11 3.59 -8.82
N THR A 9 2.57 2.42 -8.48
CA THR A 9 1.24 2.01 -8.94
C THR A 9 0.17 2.57 -7.99
N GLU A 10 -0.79 3.29 -8.54
CA GLU A 10 -1.93 3.85 -7.79
C GLU A 10 -3.03 2.79 -7.64
N TYR A 11 -3.57 2.69 -6.42
CA TYR A 11 -4.77 1.95 -6.08
C TYR A 11 -5.75 2.93 -5.45
N SER A 12 -6.93 3.07 -6.05
CA SER A 12 -7.98 3.97 -5.55
C SER A 12 -9.02 3.18 -4.77
N PHE A 13 -9.47 3.78 -3.67
CA PHE A 13 -10.51 3.27 -2.77
C PHE A 13 -11.70 4.21 -2.80
N THR A 14 -12.90 3.69 -3.07
CA THR A 14 -14.12 4.47 -3.13
C THR A 14 -14.90 4.47 -1.80
N ASP A 15 -14.82 3.36 -1.05
CA ASP A 15 -15.45 3.15 0.26
C ASP A 15 -14.65 2.11 1.08
N ILE A 16 -15.28 1.45 2.07
CA ILE A 16 -14.73 0.30 2.79
C ILE A 16 -14.49 -0.85 1.80
N GLU A 17 -13.26 -0.94 1.30
CA GLU A 17 -12.90 -1.92 0.29
C GLU A 17 -11.51 -2.50 0.55
N THR A 18 -11.26 -3.66 -0.06
CA THR A 18 -9.98 -4.34 -0.01
C THR A 18 -9.49 -4.60 -1.42
N VAL A 19 -8.28 -4.15 -1.70
CA VAL A 19 -7.63 -4.30 -2.99
C VAL A 19 -6.44 -5.24 -2.83
N ALA A 20 -6.43 -6.31 -3.61
CA ALA A 20 -5.30 -7.22 -3.67
C ALA A 20 -4.19 -6.60 -4.52
N VAL A 21 -3.03 -6.43 -3.91
CA VAL A 21 -1.81 -5.96 -4.56
C VAL A 21 -0.95 -7.19 -4.81
N LYS A 22 -0.93 -7.63 -6.06
CA LYS A 22 -0.01 -8.66 -6.52
C LYS A 22 1.33 -8.00 -6.85
N ALA A 23 2.41 -8.50 -6.26
CA ALA A 23 3.73 -8.25 -6.80
C ALA A 23 3.81 -8.90 -8.18
N SER A 24 3.63 -8.15 -9.25
CA SER A 24 4.15 -8.59 -10.54
C SER A 24 5.67 -8.47 -10.45
N ALA A 25 6.31 -9.51 -9.91
CA ALA A 25 7.76 -9.70 -9.84
C ALA A 25 8.62 -8.66 -9.09
N GLY A 26 8.04 -7.69 -8.38
CA GLY A 26 8.79 -6.65 -7.66
C GLY A 26 8.57 -6.71 -6.15
N ARG A 27 9.65 -6.65 -5.37
CA ARG A 27 9.56 -6.49 -3.92
C ARG A 27 8.99 -5.11 -3.62
N ILE A 28 8.19 -4.96 -2.56
CA ILE A 28 7.60 -3.65 -2.24
C ILE A 28 8.59 -2.85 -1.39
N PHE A 29 8.99 -1.68 -1.88
CA PHE A 29 9.91 -0.78 -1.16
C PHE A 29 9.16 0.25 -0.30
N ALA A 30 8.03 0.74 -0.77
CA ALA A 30 7.24 1.73 -0.03
C ALA A 30 5.75 1.64 -0.37
N ILE A 31 4.92 2.01 0.61
CA ILE A 31 3.47 2.18 0.46
C ILE A 31 3.09 3.53 1.05
N ALA A 32 2.48 4.40 0.24
CA ALA A 32 1.96 5.68 0.68
C ALA A 32 0.44 5.70 0.69
N ALA A 33 -0.15 6.40 1.65
CA ALA A 33 -1.59 6.59 1.78
C ALA A 33 -1.94 8.08 1.62
N LYS A 34 -2.98 8.36 0.84
CA LYS A 34 -3.57 9.70 0.70
C LYS A 34 -5.04 9.69 1.01
N THR A 35 -5.50 10.84 1.50
CA THR A 35 -6.89 11.13 1.91
C THR A 35 -7.33 10.40 3.17
N ALA A 36 -7.15 9.08 3.23
CA ALA A 36 -7.44 8.25 4.39
C ALA A 36 -6.31 7.23 4.65
N GLY A 37 -6.37 6.56 5.80
CA GLY A 37 -5.38 5.57 6.20
C GLY A 37 -5.58 4.23 5.48
N ILE A 38 -4.49 3.49 5.28
CA ILE A 38 -4.49 2.19 4.62
C ILE A 38 -3.93 1.13 5.56
N THR A 39 -4.69 0.05 5.75
CA THR A 39 -4.23 -1.14 6.46
C THR A 39 -3.67 -2.15 5.47
N ILE A 40 -2.43 -2.59 5.69
CA ILE A 40 -1.78 -3.63 4.90
C ILE A 40 -1.97 -4.96 5.61
N LYS A 41 -2.52 -5.94 4.89
CA LYS A 41 -2.80 -7.28 5.40
C LYS A 41 -2.06 -8.36 4.60
N ASN A 42 -1.55 -9.36 5.30
CA ASN A 42 -1.13 -10.62 4.70
C ASN A 42 -2.25 -11.64 4.90
N GLY A 43 -2.97 -11.96 3.83
CA GLY A 43 -4.25 -12.66 3.92
C GLY A 43 -5.28 -11.82 4.69
N THR A 44 -5.76 -12.33 5.83
CA THR A 44 -6.71 -11.64 6.72
C THR A 44 -6.03 -10.88 7.87
N THR A 45 -4.74 -11.11 8.11
CA THR A 45 -4.02 -10.53 9.25
C THR A 45 -3.50 -9.14 8.91
N ALA A 46 -3.85 -8.12 9.71
CA ALA A 46 -3.27 -6.80 9.60
C ALA A 46 -1.83 -6.80 10.12
N VAL A 47 -0.91 -6.29 9.31
CA VAL A 47 0.53 -6.30 9.61
C VAL A 47 1.07 -4.89 9.76
N TRP A 48 0.59 -3.95 8.93
CA TRP A 48 0.97 -2.55 9.01
C TRP A 48 -0.22 -1.62 8.79
N TYR A 49 -0.10 -0.41 9.34
CA TYR A 49 -1.03 0.69 9.10
C TYR A 49 -0.26 1.90 8.61
N VAL A 50 -0.71 2.48 7.50
CA VAL A 50 -0.17 3.71 6.92
C VAL A 50 -1.20 4.82 7.14
N PRO A 51 -0.94 5.77 8.05
CA PRO A 51 -1.83 6.90 8.27
C PRO A 51 -2.06 7.69 6.98
N ALA A 52 -3.23 8.33 6.89
CA ALA A 52 -3.52 9.26 5.81
C ALA A 52 -2.36 10.26 5.66
N ASN A 53 -2.03 10.60 4.42
CA ASN A 53 -1.06 11.65 4.13
C ASN A 53 0.38 11.32 4.56
N THR A 54 0.70 10.02 4.70
CA THR A 54 2.02 9.52 5.09
C THR A 54 2.46 8.34 4.22
N SER A 55 3.70 7.90 4.42
CA SER A 55 4.28 6.75 3.74
C SER A 55 4.97 5.83 4.72
N LEU A 56 4.82 4.53 4.49
CA LEU A 56 5.62 3.48 5.10
C LEU A 56 6.72 3.08 4.12
N ILE A 57 7.97 3.19 4.55
CA ILE A 57 9.15 2.77 3.79
C ILE A 57 9.71 1.52 4.48
N PHE A 58 10.00 0.48 3.71
CA PHE A 58 10.58 -0.74 4.23
C PHE A 58 12.10 -0.70 4.08
N ASP A 59 12.83 -0.82 5.19
CA ASP A 59 14.31 -0.89 5.18
C ASP A 59 14.82 -2.09 4.37
N CYS A 60 14.06 -3.19 4.38
CA CYS A 60 14.24 -4.33 3.50
C CYS A 60 12.96 -4.50 2.67
N PRO A 61 13.04 -4.51 1.33
CA PRO A 61 11.87 -4.65 0.48
C PRO A 61 11.01 -5.86 0.87
N LEU A 62 9.71 -5.65 1.00
CA LEU A 62 8.77 -6.71 1.35
C LEU A 62 8.62 -7.67 0.17
N GLU A 63 9.13 -8.90 0.34
CA GLU A 63 8.97 -9.96 -0.63
C GLU A 63 7.58 -10.59 -0.50
N LEU A 64 6.80 -10.54 -1.59
CA LEU A 64 5.46 -11.11 -1.63
C LEU A 64 5.50 -12.50 -2.25
N SER A 65 5.21 -13.53 -1.46
CA SER A 65 5.06 -14.90 -1.98
C SER A 65 3.76 -15.12 -2.77
N ALA A 66 2.76 -14.25 -2.62
CA ALA A 66 1.50 -14.31 -3.36
C ALA A 66 0.85 -12.93 -3.61
N SER A 67 0.50 -12.21 -2.54
CA SER A 67 -0.13 -10.87 -2.60
C SER A 67 -0.30 -10.29 -1.18
N ILE A 68 -0.35 -8.97 -1.04
CA ILE A 68 -0.92 -8.31 0.14
C ILE A 68 -2.29 -7.74 -0.20
N ASN A 69 -3.08 -7.53 0.85
CA ASN A 69 -4.37 -6.85 0.76
C ASN A 69 -4.21 -5.46 1.37
N LEU A 70 -4.53 -4.42 0.60
CA LEU A 70 -4.69 -3.07 1.11
C LEU A 70 -6.17 -2.86 1.44
N THR A 71 -6.48 -2.49 2.68
CA THR A 71 -7.85 -2.17 3.11
C THR A 71 -7.92 -0.70 3.51
N SER A 72 -8.94 -0.01 3.01
CA SER A 72 -9.35 1.32 3.48
C SER A 72 -10.74 1.23 4.10
N ASP A 73 -11.05 2.11 5.05
CA ASP A 73 -12.38 2.28 5.63
C ASP A 73 -13.12 3.53 5.11
N ALA A 74 -12.49 4.27 4.20
CA ALA A 74 -13.02 5.46 3.56
C ALA A 74 -12.42 5.64 2.16
N THR A 75 -12.89 6.65 1.43
CA THR A 75 -12.28 7.04 0.16
C THR A 75 -10.80 7.38 0.34
N ALA A 76 -9.92 6.66 -0.36
CA ALA A 76 -8.48 6.75 -0.20
C ALA A 76 -7.74 6.54 -1.52
N LYS A 77 -6.45 6.86 -1.52
CA LYS A 77 -5.53 6.41 -2.56
C LYS A 77 -4.30 5.80 -1.89
N ALA A 78 -3.91 4.62 -2.35
CA ALA A 78 -2.64 4.02 -2.00
C ALA A 78 -1.70 4.07 -3.20
N TYR A 79 -0.42 4.34 -2.94
CA TYR A 79 0.64 4.28 -3.95
C TYR A 79 1.64 3.22 -3.52
N VAL A 80 1.81 2.18 -4.32
CA VAL A 80 2.74 1.08 -4.03
C VAL A 80 3.94 1.22 -4.96
N GLN A 81 5.11 1.31 -4.35
CA GLN A 81 6.39 1.34 -5.06
C GLN A 81 7.03 -0.04 -5.04
N TYR A 82 7.35 -0.53 -6.23
CA TYR A 82 8.05 -1.80 -6.45
C TYR A 82 9.54 -1.56 -6.72
N GLU A 83 10.38 -2.51 -6.32
CA GLU A 83 11.77 -2.67 -6.79
C GLU A 83 11.82 -3.37 -8.15
#